data_AF-A0A3Q3EMP7-F1
#
_entry.id   AF-A0A3Q3EMP7-F1
#
_cell.length_a   1.000
_cell.length_b   1.000
_cell.length_c   1.000
_cell.angle_alpha   90.00
_cell.angle_beta   90.00
_cell.angle_gamma   90.00
#
_symmetry.space_group_name_H-M   'P 1'
#
loop_
_entity.id
_entity.type
_entity.pdbx_description
1 polymer ?
#
loop_
_entity_poly.entity_id
_entity_poly.type
_entity_poly.pdbx_seq_one_letter_code
_entity_poly.pdbx_strand_id
1 'polypeptide(L)'
;VSVHLCVCVCVENAMLLLSATVHSQPTEWGTFQTMHVRKKMSAKDCNEMMKVFKQDDGGECVQLNYIIISKPEDVENICPKNGKDLAGIYTSKTVFKTIECTLKNKFAKHSKCLYTGKSVRGKIETVCANNYPTNLKNVIPN
;
A
#
# COMPACT_ATOMS: atom_id res chain seq x y z
N VAL A 1 56.36 -1.01 1.66
CA VAL A 1 55.53 -0.85 0.44
C VAL A 1 54.29 -0.07 0.83
N SER A 2 54.03 0.99 0.07
CA SER A 2 52.74 1.65 -0.20
C SER A 2 51.77 1.98 0.94
N VAL A 3 51.49 3.27 1.16
CA VAL A 3 50.35 4.04 0.58
C VAL A 3 49.01 3.53 1.14
N HIS A 4 48.47 4.20 2.15
CA HIS A 4 47.37 5.18 2.02
C HIS A 4 46.06 4.61 1.46
N LEU A 5 45.02 4.82 2.27
CA LEU A 5 43.62 5.04 1.89
C LEU A 5 42.86 3.91 1.18
N CYS A 6 41.72 3.62 1.82
CA CYS A 6 40.45 3.36 1.17
C CYS A 6 40.34 2.00 0.46
N VAL A 7 39.10 1.59 0.18
CA VAL A 7 38.78 0.58 -0.84
C VAL A 7 38.85 -0.90 -0.42
N CYS A 8 37.87 -1.62 -0.98
CA CYS A 8 37.69 -3.06 -1.13
C CYS A 8 38.82 -3.97 -0.66
N VAL A 9 38.44 -5.04 0.04
CA VAL A 9 39.05 -6.36 -0.21
C VAL A 9 37.95 -7.41 -0.26
N CYS A 10 37.74 -7.94 -1.47
CA CYS A 10 37.19 -9.25 -1.74
C CYS A 10 38.11 -10.32 -1.13
N VAL A 11 37.58 -11.47 -0.68
CA VAL A 11 38.08 -12.83 -1.04
C VAL A 11 37.32 -13.90 -0.23
N GLU A 12 36.61 -14.70 -1.02
CA GLU A 12 36.38 -16.16 -1.02
C GLU A 12 36.19 -16.99 0.26
N ASN A 13 35.04 -17.67 0.26
CA ASN A 13 34.79 -19.06 0.69
C ASN A 13 35.29 -19.50 2.06
N ALA A 14 34.43 -19.31 3.05
CA ALA A 14 34.18 -20.32 4.07
C ALA A 14 32.67 -20.62 4.09
N MET A 15 32.33 -21.88 3.80
CA MET A 15 30.98 -22.43 3.89
C MET A 15 30.55 -22.44 5.36
N LEU A 16 30.03 -21.31 5.85
CA LEU A 16 29.19 -21.26 7.03
C LEU A 16 27.75 -21.07 6.57
N LEU A 17 26.91 -22.05 6.91
CA LEU A 17 25.47 -22.04 6.78
C LEU A 17 24.90 -20.88 7.62
N LEU A 18 24.96 -19.68 7.08
CA LEU A 18 24.19 -18.54 7.55
C LEU A 18 22.79 -18.73 6.97
N SER A 19 21.89 -19.27 7.79
CA SER A 19 20.45 -19.16 7.55
C SER A 19 20.09 -17.69 7.49
N ALA A 20 20.19 -17.12 6.29
CA ALA A 20 19.75 -15.77 5.99
C ALA A 20 18.23 -15.79 6.05
N THR A 21 17.67 -15.45 7.22
CA THR A 21 16.32 -14.92 7.26
C THR A 21 16.37 -13.56 6.58
N VAL A 22 16.23 -13.55 5.24
CA VAL A 22 16.01 -12.34 4.47
C VAL A 22 14.65 -11.80 4.89
N HIS A 23 14.63 -10.91 5.86
CA HIS A 23 13.44 -10.14 6.19
C HIS A 23 13.33 -9.01 5.15
N SER A 24 12.80 -9.31 3.96
CA SER A 24 12.55 -8.29 2.94
C SER A 24 11.40 -7.39 3.40
N GLN A 25 11.67 -6.09 3.57
CA GLN A 25 10.61 -5.09 3.79
C GLN A 25 9.64 -5.09 2.60
N PRO A 26 8.31 -4.91 2.81
CA PRO A 26 7.36 -4.80 1.71
C PRO A 26 7.70 -3.65 0.78
N THR A 27 7.52 -3.84 -0.53
CA THR A 27 7.61 -2.74 -1.49
C THR A 27 6.44 -1.78 -1.32
N GLU A 28 6.57 -0.53 -1.79
CA GLU A 28 5.46 0.44 -1.74
C GLU A 28 4.18 -0.07 -2.43
N TRP A 29 4.35 -0.80 -3.55
CA TRP A 29 3.25 -1.49 -4.22
C TRP A 29 2.63 -2.58 -3.35
N GLY A 30 3.44 -3.42 -2.71
CA GLY A 30 2.95 -4.47 -1.80
C GLY A 30 2.16 -3.90 -0.62
N THR A 31 2.63 -2.78 -0.06
CA THR A 31 1.92 -2.03 0.98
C THR A 31 0.60 -1.46 0.43
N PHE A 32 0.61 -0.83 -0.74
CA PHE A 32 -0.60 -0.32 -1.38
C PHE A 32 -1.64 -1.42 -1.62
N GLN A 33 -1.23 -2.57 -2.18
CA GLN A 33 -2.11 -3.72 -2.41
C GLN A 33 -2.74 -4.19 -1.09
N THR A 34 -1.91 -4.32 -0.05
CA THR A 34 -2.35 -4.73 1.28
C THR A 34 -3.39 -3.77 1.83
N MET A 35 -3.19 -2.47 1.68
CA MET A 35 -4.08 -1.44 2.22
C MET A 35 -5.35 -1.19 1.41
N HIS A 36 -5.30 -1.33 0.09
CA HIS A 36 -6.32 -0.79 -0.80
C HIS A 36 -6.93 -1.78 -1.78
N VAL A 37 -6.39 -2.99 -1.99
CA VAL A 37 -6.86 -3.86 -3.08
C VAL A 37 -7.40 -5.19 -2.55
N ARG A 38 -8.66 -5.49 -2.86
CA ARG A 38 -9.26 -6.81 -2.57
C ARG A 38 -10.07 -7.27 -3.77
N LYS A 39 -9.98 -8.56 -4.12
CA LYS A 39 -10.82 -9.13 -5.19
C LYS A 39 -12.31 -9.10 -4.82
N LYS A 40 -12.62 -9.25 -3.53
CA LYS A 40 -13.97 -9.25 -2.96
C LYS A 40 -13.92 -8.69 -1.55
N MET A 41 -14.88 -7.83 -1.23
CA MET A 41 -15.17 -7.30 0.11
C MET A 41 -16.53 -6.59 0.05
N SER A 42 -17.23 -6.52 1.18
CA SER A 42 -18.45 -5.75 1.36
C SER A 42 -18.26 -4.64 2.40
N ALA A 43 -19.22 -3.71 2.47
CA ALA A 43 -19.25 -2.65 3.47
C ALA A 43 -19.28 -3.16 4.93
N LYS A 44 -19.77 -4.39 5.16
CA LYS A 44 -19.86 -4.97 6.51
C LYS A 44 -18.49 -5.41 7.05
N ASP A 45 -17.52 -5.60 6.16
CA ASP A 45 -16.22 -6.20 6.49
C ASP A 45 -15.20 -5.13 6.95
N CYS A 46 -15.56 -3.84 6.94
CA CYS A 46 -14.64 -2.76 7.30
C CYS A 46 -14.03 -2.95 8.70
N ASN A 47 -14.79 -3.39 9.69
CA ASN A 47 -14.25 -3.60 11.05
C ASN A 47 -13.15 -4.66 11.11
N GLU A 48 -13.29 -5.74 10.35
CA GLU A 48 -12.29 -6.81 10.33
C GLU A 48 -11.08 -6.40 9.51
N MET A 49 -11.33 -5.83 8.34
CA MET A 49 -10.28 -5.39 7.42
C MET A 49 -9.40 -4.29 8.00
N MET A 50 -9.97 -3.33 8.72
CA MET A 50 -9.19 -2.22 9.25
C MET A 50 -8.30 -2.61 10.43
N LYS A 51 -8.49 -3.79 11.05
CA LYS A 51 -7.59 -4.28 12.12
C LYS A 51 -6.19 -4.60 11.63
N VAL A 52 -6.01 -4.90 10.35
CA VAL A 52 -4.68 -5.21 9.80
C VAL A 52 -3.88 -3.95 9.49
N PHE A 53 -4.54 -2.79 9.41
CA PHE A 53 -3.88 -1.52 9.15
C PHE A 53 -3.53 -0.88 10.49
N LYS A 54 -2.24 -0.92 10.83
CA LYS A 54 -1.68 -0.12 11.92
C LYS A 54 -1.06 1.11 11.28
N GLN A 55 -1.31 2.29 11.83
CA GLN A 55 -0.36 3.38 11.65
C GLN A 55 0.86 3.07 12.50
N ASP A 56 2.05 3.22 11.93
CA ASP A 56 3.33 2.98 12.60
C ASP A 56 3.57 3.94 13.79
N ASP A 57 2.72 4.96 13.93
CA ASP A 57 2.89 6.07 14.86
C ASP A 57 1.79 6.04 15.94
N GLY A 58 1.87 5.12 16.89
CA GLY A 58 1.14 5.25 18.17
C GLY A 58 -0.21 4.53 18.32
N GLY A 59 -0.63 3.70 17.35
CA GLY A 59 -1.81 2.85 17.51
C GLY A 59 -3.14 3.59 17.45
N GLU A 60 -3.21 4.67 16.67
CA GLU A 60 -4.43 5.38 16.37
C GLU A 60 -5.24 4.68 15.25
N CYS A 61 -6.55 4.94 15.22
CA CYS A 61 -7.42 4.44 14.17
C CYS A 61 -7.24 5.25 12.89
N VAL A 62 -7.05 4.57 11.76
CA VAL A 62 -7.15 5.21 10.43
C VAL A 62 -8.52 5.83 10.28
N GLN A 63 -8.60 7.11 9.94
CA GLN A 63 -9.87 7.85 9.88
C GLN A 63 -10.75 7.45 8.70
N LEU A 64 -10.11 7.25 7.54
CA LEU A 64 -10.76 6.95 6.27
C LEU A 64 -9.83 6.06 5.46
N ASN A 65 -10.37 4.99 4.91
CA ASN A 65 -9.66 4.19 3.91
C ASN A 65 -10.64 3.75 2.82
N TYR A 66 -10.14 3.64 1.59
CA TYR A 66 -10.90 3.03 0.50
C TYR A 66 -10.29 1.69 0.12
N ILE A 67 -11.15 0.70 -0.05
CA ILE A 67 -10.81 -0.61 -0.59
C ILE A 67 -11.37 -0.73 -2.01
N ILE A 68 -10.48 -0.80 -2.97
CA ILE A 68 -10.75 -1.04 -4.38
C ILE A 68 -11.10 -2.52 -4.58
N ILE A 69 -12.29 -2.77 -5.09
CA ILE A 69 -12.80 -4.11 -5.37
C ILE A 69 -12.42 -4.50 -6.80
N SER A 70 -11.19 -4.99 -6.96
CA SER A 70 -10.62 -5.36 -8.25
C SER A 70 -9.48 -6.36 -8.09
N LYS A 71 -8.97 -6.89 -9.21
CA LYS A 71 -7.70 -7.62 -9.20
C LYS A 71 -6.52 -6.63 -9.18
N PRO A 72 -5.37 -6.99 -8.57
CA PRO A 72 -4.23 -6.10 -8.52
C PRO A 72 -3.73 -5.63 -9.88
N GLU A 73 -3.81 -6.48 -10.91
CA GLU A 73 -3.33 -6.17 -12.26
C GLU A 73 -4.15 -5.03 -12.90
N ASP A 74 -5.45 -4.97 -12.60
CA ASP A 74 -6.33 -3.88 -13.06
C ASP A 74 -5.97 -2.54 -12.39
N VAL A 75 -5.54 -2.60 -11.13
CA VAL A 75 -5.17 -1.42 -10.32
C VAL A 75 -3.77 -0.93 -10.68
N GLU A 76 -2.84 -1.84 -10.97
CA GLU A 76 -1.50 -1.52 -11.50
C GLU A 76 -1.61 -0.66 -12.78
N ASN A 77 -2.55 -1.01 -13.68
CA ASN A 77 -2.76 -0.32 -14.94
C ASN A 77 -3.31 1.12 -14.81
N ILE A 78 -3.57 1.60 -13.58
CA ILE A 78 -3.84 3.03 -13.34
C ILE A 78 -2.59 3.85 -13.67
N CYS A 79 -1.41 3.32 -13.32
CA CYS A 79 -0.14 3.99 -13.55
C CYS A 79 0.35 3.76 -14.99
N PRO A 80 0.92 4.79 -15.63
CA PRO A 80 1.45 4.66 -16.98
C PRO A 80 2.68 3.75 -17.01
N LYS A 81 2.81 2.93 -18.07
CA LYS A 81 3.95 2.03 -18.30
C LYS A 81 5.00 2.67 -19.20
N ASN A 82 5.54 3.83 -18.77
CA ASN A 82 6.36 4.68 -19.63
C ASN A 82 7.84 4.72 -19.24
N GLY A 83 8.29 3.83 -18.33
CA GLY A 83 9.72 3.58 -18.07
C GLY A 83 10.51 4.75 -17.47
N LYS A 84 9.84 5.83 -17.06
CA LYS A 84 10.42 6.99 -16.38
C LYS A 84 9.84 7.12 -14.98
N ASP A 85 10.65 7.66 -14.07
CA ASP A 85 10.30 8.05 -12.69
C ASP A 85 9.19 9.12 -12.68
N LEU A 86 7.97 8.68 -12.98
CA LEU A 86 6.79 9.50 -13.00
C LEU A 86 6.22 9.56 -11.58
N ALA A 87 6.85 10.38 -10.73
CA ALA A 87 6.24 10.79 -9.48
C ALA A 87 5.13 11.81 -9.79
N GLY A 88 3.88 11.40 -9.62
CA GLY A 88 2.72 12.24 -9.88
C GLY A 88 1.42 11.60 -9.44
N ILE A 89 0.36 12.42 -9.32
CA ILE A 89 -0.99 11.93 -9.06
C ILE A 89 -1.63 11.57 -10.40
N TYR A 90 -2.18 10.36 -10.48
CA TYR A 90 -2.84 9.81 -11.66
C TYR A 90 -4.29 9.47 -11.34
N THR A 91 -5.18 9.89 -12.23
CA THR A 91 -6.60 9.52 -12.18
C THR A 91 -6.85 8.35 -13.12
N SER A 92 -7.53 7.31 -12.62
CA SER A 92 -7.89 6.16 -13.43
C SER A 92 -8.85 6.53 -14.57
N LYS A 93 -8.65 5.90 -15.74
CA LYS A 93 -9.60 6.00 -16.85
C LYS A 93 -10.90 5.24 -16.55
N THR A 94 -10.76 4.07 -15.92
CA THR A 94 -11.86 3.18 -15.55
C THR A 94 -12.48 3.60 -14.23
N VAL A 95 -13.80 3.42 -14.11
CA VAL A 95 -14.54 3.56 -12.85
C VAL A 95 -14.46 2.25 -12.06
N PHE A 96 -13.96 2.33 -10.84
CA PHE A 96 -13.84 1.20 -9.92
C PHE A 96 -15.02 1.15 -8.94
N LYS A 97 -15.38 -0.05 -8.50
CA LYS A 97 -16.16 -0.23 -7.28
C LYS A 97 -15.21 -0.15 -6.09
N THR A 98 -15.55 0.67 -5.11
CA THR A 98 -14.80 0.80 -3.86
C THR A 98 -15.72 0.62 -2.64
N ILE A 99 -15.10 0.26 -1.52
CA ILE A 99 -15.71 0.33 -0.20
C ILE A 99 -14.98 1.42 0.58
N GLU A 100 -15.69 2.49 0.90
CA GLU A 100 -15.25 3.52 1.82
C GLU A 100 -15.45 3.02 3.25
N CYS A 101 -14.38 2.91 4.03
CA CYS A 101 -14.40 2.58 5.44
C CYS A 101 -14.07 3.82 6.26
N THR A 102 -15.07 4.36 6.96
CA THR A 102 -14.96 5.61 7.73
C THR A 102 -15.05 5.31 9.21
N LEU A 103 -14.12 5.86 10.00
CA LEU A 103 -14.10 5.69 11.45
C LEU A 103 -15.39 6.23 12.07
N LYS A 104 -16.06 5.39 12.86
CA LYS A 104 -17.29 5.72 13.58
C LYS A 104 -17.00 6.34 14.95
N ASN A 105 -16.04 5.80 15.69
CA ASN A 105 -15.71 6.20 17.06
C ASN A 105 -14.34 6.88 17.11
N LYS A 106 -14.36 8.22 17.00
CA LYS A 106 -13.16 9.04 17.10
C LYS A 106 -12.45 8.82 18.45
N PHE A 107 -11.12 8.89 18.45
CA PHE A 107 -10.24 8.74 19.63
C PHE A 107 -10.22 7.34 20.30
N ALA A 108 -10.76 6.31 19.64
CA ALA A 108 -10.57 4.94 20.10
C ALA A 108 -9.10 4.50 19.94
N LYS A 109 -8.60 3.71 20.89
CA LYS A 109 -7.35 2.95 20.69
C LYS A 109 -7.56 1.91 19.60
N HIS A 110 -6.51 1.55 18.87
CA HIS A 110 -6.55 0.62 17.72
C HIS A 110 -7.44 -0.62 17.91
N SER A 111 -7.34 -1.29 19.07
CA SER A 111 -8.12 -2.50 19.37
C SER A 111 -9.64 -2.29 19.44
N LYS A 112 -10.10 -1.03 19.49
CA LYS A 112 -11.50 -0.64 19.62
C LYS A 112 -12.01 0.17 18.41
N CYS A 113 -11.26 0.28 17.32
CA CYS A 113 -11.73 1.00 16.14
C CYS A 113 -12.98 0.35 15.55
N LEU A 114 -14.01 1.15 15.31
CA LEU A 114 -15.24 0.75 14.64
C LEU A 114 -15.42 1.61 13.39
N TYR A 115 -15.84 0.98 12.31
CA TYR A 115 -15.93 1.56 10.99
C TYR A 115 -17.33 1.38 10.43
N THR A 116 -17.78 2.39 9.70
CA THR A 116 -18.94 2.32 8.82
C THR A 116 -18.44 2.12 7.39
N GLY A 117 -18.99 1.12 6.70
CA GLY A 117 -18.70 0.88 5.29
C GLY A 117 -19.76 1.47 4.37
N LYS A 118 -19.32 2.03 3.24
CA LYS A 118 -20.20 2.51 2.16
C LYS A 118 -19.66 2.04 0.81
N SER A 119 -20.52 1.48 -0.05
CA SER A 119 -20.14 1.18 -1.42
C SER A 119 -20.17 2.46 -2.26
N VAL A 120 -19.07 2.75 -2.94
CA VAL A 120 -18.93 3.90 -3.84
C VAL A 120 -18.45 3.40 -5.21
N ARG A 121 -18.82 4.10 -6.28
CA ARG A 121 -18.24 3.88 -7.60
C ARG A 121 -17.60 5.19 -8.04
N GLY A 122 -16.36 5.13 -8.48
CA GLY A 122 -15.62 6.33 -8.84
C GLY A 122 -14.31 6.05 -9.54
N LYS A 123 -13.68 7.12 -10.04
CA LYS A 123 -12.30 7.07 -10.54
C LYS A 123 -11.34 7.14 -9.35
N ILE A 124 -10.23 6.43 -9.46
CA ILE A 124 -9.20 6.37 -8.42
C ILE A 124 -8.15 7.43 -8.71
N GLU A 125 -7.79 8.22 -7.71
CA GLU A 125 -6.60 9.06 -7.74
C GLU A 125 -5.51 8.44 -6.86
N THR A 126 -4.33 8.21 -7.43
CA THR A 126 -3.19 7.63 -6.72
C THR A 126 -1.88 8.29 -7.14
N VAL A 127 -0.91 8.34 -6.24
CA VAL A 127 0.48 8.56 -6.63
C VAL A 127 1.02 7.30 -7.27
N CYS A 128 1.78 7.47 -8.34
CA CYS A 128 2.52 6.41 -9.00
C CYS A 128 4.02 6.58 -8.77
N ALA A 129 4.74 5.47 -8.62
CA ALA A 129 6.20 5.40 -8.68
C ALA A 129 6.61 4.07 -9.33
N ASN A 130 7.62 4.09 -10.20
CA ASN A 130 8.09 2.89 -10.92
C ASN A 130 6.98 2.14 -11.68
N ASN A 131 5.98 2.85 -12.21
CA ASN A 131 4.78 2.32 -12.87
C ASN A 131 3.78 1.59 -11.93
N TYR A 132 3.91 1.72 -10.60
CA TYR A 132 2.99 1.13 -9.62
C TYR A 132 2.29 2.20 -8.77
N PRO A 133 1.03 1.96 -8.36
CA PRO A 133 0.37 2.77 -7.34
C PRO A 133 1.07 2.64 -5.99
N THR A 134 1.36 3.75 -5.34
CA THR A 134 2.05 3.75 -4.03
C THR A 134 1.29 4.47 -2.94
N ASN A 135 0.40 5.42 -3.28
CA ASN A 135 -0.37 6.16 -2.28
C ASN A 135 -1.74 6.58 -2.84
N LEU A 136 -2.81 6.02 -2.28
CA LEU A 136 -4.18 6.38 -2.66
C LEU A 136 -4.50 7.80 -2.15
N LYS A 137 -4.90 8.69 -3.06
CA LYS A 137 -5.29 10.07 -2.73
C LYS A 137 -6.79 10.23 -2.57
N ASN A 138 -7.57 9.70 -3.50
CA ASN A 138 -9.02 9.89 -3.46
C ASN A 138 -9.78 8.88 -4.34
N VAL A 139 -11.10 8.85 -4.15
CA VAL A 139 -12.05 8.26 -5.07
C VAL A 139 -12.99 9.37 -5.54
N ILE A 140 -12.91 9.76 -6.81
CA ILE A 140 -13.81 10.76 -7.42
C ILE A 140 -15.11 10.05 -7.78
N PRO A 141 -16.24 10.31 -7.07
CA PRO A 141 -17.51 9.69 -7.40
C PRO A 141 -17.94 10.05 -8.81
N ASN A 142 -18.54 9.10 -9.51
CA ASN A 142 -19.12 9.33 -10.83
C ASN A 142 -20.55 9.86 -10.72
#